data_AF-A0A224XMF5-F1
#
_entry.id   AF-A0A224XMF5-F1
#
_cell.length_a   1.000
_cell.length_b   1.000
_cell.length_c   1.000
_cell.angle_alpha   90.00
_cell.angle_beta   90.00
_cell.angle_gamma   90.00
#
_symmetry.space_group_name_H-M   'P 1'
#
loop_
_entity.id
_entity.type
_entity.pdbx_description
1 polymer ?
#
loop_
_entity_poly.entity_id
_entity_poly.type
_entity_poly.pdbx_seq_one_letter_code
_entity_poly.pdbx_strand_id
1 'polypeptide(L)'
;NMYTYLLVLLASTPLVLGQLAPTLEPVSELCLGCICEAASNCNRTLQCNGEVCGIFRITWAYWADANKPTLDLDDPNDPGAYARCVNEPRCAAKTVVAYMNRFAQDCNNDGVVNCWDYARIHKLGGYGCKAQLNADYETKFTNCQNQVEAMFSGAGNIEARAGQN
;
A
#
# COMPACT_ATOMS: atom_id res chain seq x y z
N ASN A 1 52.23 -10.35 50.77
CA ASN A 1 52.21 -11.53 49.86
C ASN A 1 50.96 -12.33 50.19
N MET A 2 50.01 -12.59 49.30
CA MET A 2 50.09 -12.71 47.85
C MET A 2 48.65 -12.79 47.33
N TYR A 3 48.23 -11.76 46.59
CA TYR A 3 47.43 -11.84 45.37
C TYR A 3 46.06 -12.58 45.34
N THR A 4 45.03 -11.76 45.00
CA THR A 4 43.95 -12.07 44.03
C THR A 4 42.82 -12.94 44.63
N TYR A 5 41.52 -12.66 44.48
CA TYR A 5 40.75 -12.28 43.31
C TYR A 5 39.52 -11.46 43.72
N LEU A 6 39.54 -10.15 43.47
CA LEU A 6 38.33 -9.34 43.43
C LEU A 6 37.68 -9.60 42.05
N LEU A 7 36.77 -10.58 41.99
CA LEU A 7 35.97 -10.87 40.82
C LEU A 7 35.03 -9.69 40.55
N VAL A 8 35.45 -8.77 39.70
CA VAL A 8 34.55 -7.78 39.09
C VAL A 8 33.65 -8.54 38.12
N LEU A 9 32.47 -8.91 38.59
CA LEU A 9 31.38 -9.39 37.75
C LEU A 9 30.92 -8.21 36.89
N LEU A 10 31.55 -8.04 35.73
CA LEU A 10 30.98 -7.28 34.63
C LEU A 10 29.71 -8.03 34.22
N ALA A 11 28.59 -7.64 34.80
CA ALA A 11 27.29 -8.00 34.29
C ALA A 11 27.20 -7.42 32.88
N SER A 12 27.57 -8.24 31.88
CA SER A 12 27.32 -7.94 30.49
C SER A 12 25.81 -7.93 30.33
N THR A 13 25.19 -6.77 30.50
CA THR A 13 23.81 -6.56 30.04
C THR A 13 23.87 -6.74 28.53
N PRO A 14 23.26 -7.79 27.95
CA PRO A 14 23.12 -7.82 26.51
C PRO A 14 22.33 -6.58 26.13
N LEU A 15 22.94 -5.71 25.32
CA LEU A 15 22.24 -4.61 24.69
C LEU A 15 21.26 -5.27 23.73
N VAL A 16 20.04 -5.54 24.21
CA VAL A 16 18.94 -5.95 23.35
C VAL A 16 18.63 -4.74 22.49
N LEU A 17 19.25 -4.69 21.31
CA LEU A 17 18.82 -3.85 20.20
C LEU A 17 17.42 -4.35 19.83
N GLY A 18 16.42 -3.92 20.59
CA GLY A 18 15.02 -4.05 20.21
C GLY A 18 14.86 -3.27 18.92
N GLN A 19 14.77 -3.99 17.79
CA GLN A 19 14.33 -3.39 16.54
C GLN A 19 12.91 -2.90 16.80
N LEU A 20 12.74 -1.57 16.89
CA LEU A 20 11.42 -0.96 16.91
C LEU A 20 10.75 -1.41 15.61
N ALA A 21 9.68 -2.21 15.74
CA ALA A 21 8.87 -2.57 14.59
C ALA A 21 8.33 -1.26 13.99
N PRO A 22 8.30 -1.13 12.65
CA PRO A 22 7.80 0.07 12.02
C PRO A 22 6.33 0.28 12.39
N THR A 23 5.92 1.55 12.50
CA THR A 23 4.53 1.89 12.84
C THR A 23 3.64 1.58 11.64
N LEU A 24 2.61 0.75 11.80
CA LEU A 24 1.71 0.35 10.71
C LEU A 24 0.42 1.17 10.71
N GLU A 25 0.20 1.99 9.69
CA GLU A 25 -1.03 2.75 9.50
C GLU A 25 -2.05 1.99 8.63
N PRO A 26 -3.36 2.08 8.89
CA PRO A 26 -4.35 1.41 8.04
C PRO A 26 -4.40 2.01 6.62
N VAL A 27 -4.72 1.19 5.62
CA VAL A 27 -5.01 1.67 4.27
C VAL A 27 -6.33 2.44 4.28
N SER A 28 -6.25 3.78 4.23
CA SER A 28 -7.43 4.65 4.24
C SER A 28 -8.11 4.75 2.88
N GLU A 29 -9.37 5.20 2.85
CA GLU A 29 -10.08 5.49 1.60
C GLU A 29 -9.39 6.58 0.77
N LEU A 30 -8.80 7.58 1.42
CA LEU A 30 -8.02 8.62 0.75
C LEU A 30 -6.75 8.05 0.12
N CYS A 31 -6.08 7.12 0.82
CA CYS A 31 -4.94 6.41 0.26
C CYS A 31 -5.32 5.59 -0.99
N LEU A 32 -6.43 4.86 -0.91
CA LEU A 32 -6.98 4.14 -2.08
C LEU A 32 -7.30 5.09 -3.24
N GLY A 33 -7.84 6.27 -2.95
CA GLY A 33 -8.06 7.33 -3.93
C GLY A 33 -6.77 7.73 -4.64
N CYS A 34 -5.69 8.03 -3.90
CA CYS A 34 -4.42 8.42 -4.51
C CYS A 34 -3.74 7.29 -5.30
N ILE A 35 -3.84 6.04 -4.84
CA ILE A 35 -3.36 4.87 -5.59
C ILE A 35 -4.14 4.71 -6.90
N CYS A 36 -5.46 4.89 -6.84
CA CYS A 36 -6.37 4.83 -7.99
C CYS A 36 -6.07 5.92 -9.04
N GLU A 37 -5.84 7.16 -8.58
CA GLU A 37 -5.45 8.27 -9.46
C GLU A 37 -4.12 7.99 -10.14
N ALA A 38 -3.12 7.52 -9.40
CA ALA A 38 -1.82 7.18 -9.95
C ALA A 38 -1.88 5.98 -10.92
N ALA A 39 -2.72 4.98 -10.64
CA ALA A 39 -2.83 3.78 -11.45
C ALA A 39 -3.58 4.01 -12.78
N SER A 40 -4.65 4.80 -12.78
CA SER A 40 -5.52 4.94 -13.96
C SER A 40 -6.19 6.31 -14.15
N ASN A 41 -5.84 7.32 -13.35
CA ASN A 41 -6.63 8.52 -13.14
C ASN A 41 -8.07 8.19 -12.70
N CYS A 42 -8.19 7.15 -11.86
CA CYS A 42 -9.47 6.61 -11.42
C CYS A 42 -10.48 6.35 -12.54
N ASN A 43 -10.02 5.91 -13.71
CA ASN A 43 -10.90 5.70 -14.86
C ASN A 43 -11.78 4.45 -14.65
N ARG A 44 -13.02 4.69 -14.22
CA ARG A 44 -14.04 3.65 -13.94
C ARG A 44 -14.54 2.91 -15.17
N THR A 45 -14.19 3.37 -16.37
CA THR A 45 -14.58 2.69 -17.63
C THR A 45 -13.60 1.59 -18.02
N LEU A 46 -12.43 1.53 -17.38
CA LEU A 46 -11.43 0.51 -17.66
C LEU A 46 -11.95 -0.88 -17.31
N GLN A 47 -11.78 -1.78 -18.27
CA GLN A 47 -11.97 -3.22 -18.12
C GLN A 47 -10.60 -3.91 -18.15
N CYS A 48 -10.59 -5.22 -18.35
CA CYS A 48 -9.37 -5.97 -18.60
C CYS A 48 -8.72 -5.60 -19.95
N ASN A 49 -7.43 -5.29 -19.91
CA ASN A 49 -6.56 -5.17 -21.07
C ASN A 49 -5.40 -6.16 -20.88
N GLY A 50 -5.46 -7.29 -21.59
CA GLY A 50 -4.58 -8.43 -21.31
C GLY A 50 -4.80 -8.95 -19.88
N GLU A 51 -3.70 -9.10 -19.13
CA GLU A 51 -3.74 -9.60 -17.76
C GLU A 51 -4.07 -8.53 -16.70
N VAL A 52 -4.19 -7.26 -17.11
CA VAL A 52 -4.32 -6.12 -16.20
C VAL A 52 -5.72 -5.52 -16.29
N CYS A 53 -6.43 -5.47 -15.17
CA CYS A 53 -7.85 -5.14 -15.13
C CYS A 53 -8.19 -4.00 -14.17
N GLY A 54 -9.29 -3.32 -14.49
CA GLY A 54 -9.99 -2.41 -13.59
C GLY A 54 -9.26 -1.11 -13.25
N ILE A 55 -9.90 -0.36 -12.36
CA ILE A 55 -9.50 1.00 -11.94
C ILE A 55 -8.15 1.03 -11.22
N PHE A 56 -7.78 -0.06 -10.55
CA PHE A 56 -6.51 -0.21 -9.86
C PHE A 56 -5.45 -0.94 -10.70
N ARG A 57 -5.72 -1.23 -11.98
CA ARG A 57 -4.76 -1.93 -12.86
C ARG A 57 -4.17 -3.21 -12.19
N ILE A 58 -5.05 -4.01 -11.58
CA ILE A 58 -4.68 -5.22 -10.83
C ILE A 58 -4.39 -6.35 -11.83
N THR A 59 -3.44 -7.23 -11.52
CA THR A 59 -3.18 -8.47 -12.25
C THR A 59 -3.81 -9.67 -11.56
N TRP A 60 -3.93 -10.80 -12.28
CA TRP A 60 -4.42 -12.04 -11.66
C TRP A 60 -3.54 -12.48 -10.47
N ALA A 61 -2.21 -12.38 -10.61
CA ALA A 61 -1.27 -12.74 -9.54
C ALA A 61 -1.44 -11.86 -8.30
N TYR A 62 -1.62 -10.54 -8.49
CA TYR A 62 -1.90 -9.61 -7.41
C TYR A 62 -3.19 -9.99 -6.67
N TRP A 63 -4.27 -10.26 -7.42
CA TRP A 63 -5.55 -10.69 -6.85
C TRP A 63 -5.45 -12.04 -6.12
N ALA A 64 -4.73 -13.00 -6.70
CA ALA A 64 -4.49 -14.30 -6.08
C ALA A 64 -3.71 -14.15 -4.77
N ASP A 65 -2.69 -13.30 -4.77
CA ASP A 65 -1.90 -13.04 -3.58
C ASP A 65 -2.67 -12.29 -2.48
N ALA A 66 -3.65 -11.48 -2.87
CA ALA A 66 -4.62 -10.85 -1.98
C ALA A 66 -5.67 -11.83 -1.41
N ASN A 67 -5.44 -13.13 -1.53
CA ASN A 67 -6.34 -14.22 -1.11
C ASN A 67 -7.67 -14.24 -1.88
N LYS A 68 -7.63 -13.88 -3.18
CA LYS A 68 -8.73 -14.00 -4.13
C LYS A 68 -10.07 -13.41 -3.66
N PRO A 69 -10.17 -12.12 -3.28
CA PRO A 69 -11.45 -11.54 -2.89
C PRO A 69 -12.47 -11.63 -4.02
N THR A 70 -13.73 -11.87 -3.71
CA THR A 70 -14.78 -11.97 -4.72
C THR A 70 -15.94 -11.04 -4.43
N LEU A 71 -16.84 -10.90 -5.41
CA LEU A 71 -18.17 -10.35 -5.16
C LEU A 71 -18.93 -11.29 -4.22
N ASP A 72 -19.93 -10.75 -3.52
CA ASP A 72 -20.74 -11.54 -2.61
C ASP A 72 -21.37 -12.73 -3.37
N LEU A 73 -21.27 -13.93 -2.79
CA LEU A 73 -21.76 -15.19 -3.34
C LEU A 73 -21.01 -15.72 -4.58
N ASP A 74 -19.90 -15.12 -4.99
CA ASP A 74 -19.09 -15.57 -6.12
C ASP A 74 -17.96 -16.53 -5.66
N ASP A 75 -17.55 -17.48 -6.52
CA ASP A 75 -16.55 -18.52 -6.22
C ASP A 75 -15.13 -18.06 -6.58
N PRO A 76 -14.18 -17.99 -5.63
CA PRO A 76 -12.79 -17.58 -5.91
C PRO A 76 -12.03 -18.54 -6.85
N ASN A 77 -12.57 -19.71 -7.16
CA ASN A 77 -11.97 -20.66 -8.10
C ASN A 77 -12.58 -20.58 -9.50
N ASP A 78 -13.66 -19.82 -9.70
CA ASP A 78 -14.22 -19.58 -11.02
C ASP A 78 -13.22 -18.76 -11.88
N PRO A 79 -12.94 -19.17 -13.13
CA PRO A 79 -11.97 -18.47 -13.99
C PRO A 79 -12.28 -16.98 -14.20
N GLY A 80 -13.56 -16.58 -14.11
CA GLY A 80 -14.00 -15.19 -14.26
C GLY A 80 -14.06 -14.38 -12.95
N ALA A 81 -13.87 -14.99 -11.79
CA ALA A 81 -14.01 -14.33 -10.49
C ALA A 81 -13.03 -13.16 -10.32
N TYR A 82 -11.79 -13.36 -10.78
CA TYR A 82 -10.78 -12.32 -10.85
C TYR A 82 -11.30 -11.07 -11.57
N ALA A 83 -11.72 -11.22 -12.83
CA ALA A 83 -12.15 -10.11 -13.67
C ALA A 83 -13.43 -9.46 -13.14
N ARG A 84 -14.39 -10.25 -12.63
CA ARG A 84 -15.61 -9.70 -12.01
C ARG A 84 -15.30 -8.84 -10.79
N CYS A 85 -14.42 -9.32 -9.90
CA CYS A 85 -14.05 -8.58 -8.70
C CYS A 85 -13.28 -7.30 -9.05
N VAL A 86 -12.18 -7.40 -9.79
CA VAL A 86 -11.27 -6.23 -9.93
C VAL A 86 -11.81 -5.15 -10.88
N ASN A 87 -12.85 -5.45 -11.67
CA ASN A 87 -13.60 -4.44 -12.43
C ASN A 87 -14.73 -3.80 -11.61
N GLU A 88 -15.12 -4.37 -10.46
CA GLU A 88 -16.06 -3.73 -9.52
C GLU A 88 -15.27 -2.90 -8.50
N PRO A 89 -15.50 -1.57 -8.38
CA PRO A 89 -14.66 -0.69 -7.57
C PRO A 89 -14.49 -1.10 -6.11
N ARG A 90 -15.54 -1.60 -5.43
CA ARG A 90 -15.44 -1.99 -4.02
C ARG A 90 -14.65 -3.28 -3.86
N CYS A 91 -14.85 -4.27 -4.71
CA CYS A 91 -14.11 -5.53 -4.68
C CYS A 91 -12.64 -5.32 -5.10
N ALA A 92 -12.38 -4.43 -6.06
CA ALA A 92 -11.05 -4.01 -6.42
C ALA A 92 -10.33 -3.33 -5.23
N ALA A 93 -11.00 -2.42 -4.51
CA ALA A 93 -10.46 -1.79 -3.30
C ALA A 93 -10.18 -2.81 -2.19
N LYS A 94 -11.11 -3.77 -1.95
CA LYS A 94 -10.89 -4.90 -1.02
C LYS A 94 -9.65 -5.71 -1.41
N THR A 95 -9.41 -5.91 -2.71
CA THR A 95 -8.23 -6.59 -3.25
C THR A 95 -6.95 -5.82 -2.93
N VAL A 96 -6.92 -4.50 -3.12
CA VAL A 96 -5.77 -3.67 -2.76
C VAL A 96 -5.49 -3.74 -1.25
N VAL A 97 -6.52 -3.57 -0.40
CA VAL A 97 -6.37 -3.65 1.07
C VAL A 97 -5.85 -5.02 1.51
N ALA A 98 -6.42 -6.11 0.98
CA ALA A 98 -5.97 -7.46 1.32
C ALA A 98 -4.53 -7.73 0.86
N TYR A 99 -4.12 -7.19 -0.30
CA TYR A 99 -2.73 -7.26 -0.74
C TYR A 99 -1.80 -6.49 0.20
N MET A 100 -2.18 -5.29 0.63
CA MET A 100 -1.39 -4.53 1.61
C MET A 100 -1.28 -5.26 2.95
N ASN A 101 -2.37 -5.88 3.44
CA ASN A 101 -2.31 -6.69 4.65
C ASN A 101 -1.29 -7.84 4.58
N ARG A 102 -1.02 -8.36 3.37
CA ARG A 102 -0.01 -9.41 3.15
C ARG A 102 1.40 -8.88 2.99
N PHE A 103 1.57 -7.73 2.32
CA PHE A 103 2.89 -7.23 1.89
C PHE A 103 3.35 -5.93 2.55
N ALA A 104 2.56 -5.38 3.47
CA ALA A 104 2.88 -4.18 4.23
C ALA A 104 4.29 -4.25 4.81
N GLN A 105 5.13 -3.30 4.41
CA GLN A 105 6.50 -3.18 4.86
C GLN A 105 6.97 -1.75 4.58
N ASP A 106 8.00 -1.33 5.31
CA ASP A 106 8.63 -0.03 5.13
C ASP A 106 9.53 -0.08 3.88
N CYS A 107 9.07 0.60 2.82
CA CYS A 107 9.67 0.61 1.50
C CYS A 107 10.60 1.79 1.28
N ASN A 108 10.39 2.91 1.99
CA ASN A 108 11.22 4.11 1.91
C ASN A 108 12.26 4.21 3.06
N ASN A 109 12.18 3.34 4.06
CA ASN A 109 13.00 3.26 5.28
C ASN A 109 12.84 4.47 6.22
N ASP A 110 11.63 5.01 6.34
CA ASP A 110 11.33 6.12 7.27
C ASP A 110 10.85 5.67 8.67
N GLY A 111 10.69 4.35 8.88
CA GLY A 111 10.25 3.76 10.14
C GLY A 111 8.72 3.68 10.31
N VAL A 112 7.95 4.09 9.30
CA VAL A 112 6.50 4.02 9.24
C VAL A 112 6.09 3.24 7.99
N VAL A 113 5.02 2.46 8.09
CA VAL A 113 4.35 1.83 6.96
C VAL A 113 3.03 2.58 6.76
N ASN A 114 2.99 3.42 5.74
CA ASN A 114 1.86 4.29 5.44
C ASN A 114 1.50 4.27 3.95
N CYS A 115 0.70 5.25 3.51
CA CYS A 115 0.24 5.30 2.13
C CYS A 115 1.38 5.43 1.10
N TRP A 116 2.49 6.07 1.46
CA TRP A 116 3.67 6.15 0.59
C TRP A 116 4.25 4.76 0.28
N ASP A 117 4.28 3.87 1.28
CA ASP A 117 4.68 2.48 1.08
C ASP A 117 3.65 1.69 0.30
N TYR A 118 2.36 1.85 0.62
CA TYR A 118 1.28 1.15 -0.07
C TYR A 118 1.24 1.46 -1.56
N ALA A 119 1.50 2.71 -1.96
CA ALA A 119 1.59 3.07 -3.37
C ALA A 119 2.78 2.40 -4.08
N ARG A 120 3.92 2.25 -3.40
CA ARG A 120 5.09 1.54 -3.92
C ARG A 120 4.83 0.04 -4.03
N ILE A 121 4.25 -0.57 -3.00
CA ILE A 121 3.85 -1.98 -2.97
C ILE A 121 2.84 -2.26 -4.07
N HIS A 122 1.86 -1.38 -4.28
CA HIS A 122 0.86 -1.54 -5.34
C HIS A 122 1.52 -1.56 -6.73
N LYS A 123 2.45 -0.63 -6.98
CA LYS A 123 3.05 -0.44 -8.30
C LYS A 123 4.16 -1.45 -8.62
N LEU A 124 4.97 -1.80 -7.63
CA LEU A 124 6.21 -2.58 -7.80
C LEU A 124 6.09 -4.00 -7.24
N GLY A 125 4.97 -4.33 -6.59
CA GLY A 125 4.79 -5.57 -5.84
C GLY A 125 5.49 -5.53 -4.49
N GLY A 126 5.09 -6.46 -3.60
CA GLY A 126 5.63 -6.52 -2.23
C GLY A 126 7.15 -6.67 -2.17
N TYR A 127 7.74 -7.52 -3.00
CA TYR A 127 9.20 -7.74 -2.98
C TYR A 127 10.01 -6.65 -3.70
N GLY A 128 9.35 -5.87 -4.56
CA GLY A 128 10.00 -4.87 -5.42
C GLY A 128 9.88 -3.43 -4.91
N CYS A 129 9.17 -3.19 -3.80
CA CYS A 129 8.73 -1.84 -3.44
C CYS A 129 9.85 -0.82 -3.17
N LYS A 130 11.09 -1.28 -2.92
CA LYS A 130 12.27 -0.40 -2.75
C LYS A 130 12.87 0.09 -4.07
N ALA A 131 12.43 -0.45 -5.22
CA ALA A 131 12.85 0.02 -6.53
C ALA A 131 12.31 1.43 -6.85
N GLN A 132 12.81 2.02 -7.93
CA GLN A 132 12.36 3.33 -8.41
C GLN A 132 10.98 3.22 -9.07
N LEU A 133 10.09 4.16 -8.77
CA LEU A 133 8.81 4.30 -9.44
C LEU A 133 8.97 4.92 -10.83
N ASN A 134 8.04 4.65 -11.75
CA ASN A 134 7.98 5.43 -12.97
C ASN A 134 7.47 6.85 -12.65
N ALA A 135 8.06 7.85 -13.31
CA ALA A 135 7.81 9.26 -13.00
C ALA A 135 6.33 9.67 -13.09
N ASP A 136 5.56 9.12 -14.04
CA ASP A 136 4.13 9.43 -14.19
C ASP A 136 3.30 8.98 -12.98
N TYR A 137 3.51 7.75 -12.50
CA TYR A 137 2.80 7.22 -11.33
C TYR A 137 3.21 7.98 -10.07
N GLU A 138 4.52 8.19 -9.87
CA GLU A 138 5.06 8.89 -8.71
C GLU A 138 4.55 10.33 -8.63
N THR A 139 4.51 11.04 -9.76
CA THR A 139 4.01 12.42 -9.84
C THR A 139 2.52 12.49 -9.48
N LYS A 140 1.69 11.63 -10.08
CA LYS A 140 0.25 11.60 -9.79
C LYS A 140 -0.04 11.28 -8.33
N PHE A 141 0.64 10.26 -7.80
CA PHE A 141 0.49 9.85 -6.41
C PHE A 141 0.90 10.97 -5.45
N THR A 142 2.10 11.54 -5.64
CA THR A 142 2.64 12.63 -4.80
C THR A 142 1.72 13.85 -4.80
N ASN A 143 1.21 14.24 -5.98
CA ASN A 143 0.28 15.36 -6.08
C ASN A 143 -1.02 15.12 -5.29
N CYS A 144 -1.56 13.91 -5.36
CA CYS A 144 -2.75 13.56 -4.59
C CYS A 144 -2.47 13.56 -3.08
N GLN A 145 -1.37 12.93 -2.64
CA GLN A 145 -1.00 12.90 -1.23
C GLN A 145 -0.78 14.29 -0.64
N ASN A 146 -0.09 15.17 -1.36
CA ASN A 146 0.12 16.56 -0.91
C ASN A 146 -1.22 17.30 -0.73
N GLN A 147 -2.22 17.04 -1.60
CA GLN A 147 -3.55 17.63 -1.45
C GLN A 147 -4.27 17.06 -0.22
N VAL A 148 -4.21 15.75 0.00
CA VAL A 148 -4.76 15.08 1.17
C VAL A 148 -4.15 15.65 2.46
N GLU A 149 -2.82 15.76 2.53
CA GLU A 149 -2.10 16.33 3.68
C GLU A 149 -2.45 17.81 3.92
N ALA A 150 -2.60 18.60 2.85
CA ALA A 150 -3.01 20.00 2.95
C ALA A 150 -4.43 20.16 3.54
N MET A 151 -5.36 19.25 3.21
CA MET A 151 -6.71 19.26 3.78
C MET A 151 -6.69 19.03 5.29
N PHE A 152 -5.80 18.18 5.80
CA PHE A 152 -5.69 17.89 7.24
C PHE A 152 -4.84 18.89 8.02
N SER A 153 -3.92 19.58 7.34
CA SER A 153 -3.06 20.60 7.96
C SER A 153 -3.72 21.98 8.09
N GLY A 154 -4.97 22.14 7.64
CA GLY A 154 -5.68 23.42 7.65
C GLY A 154 -5.15 24.45 6.63
N ALA A 155 -4.30 24.02 5.71
CA ALA A 155 -3.72 24.85 4.64
C ALA A 155 -4.46 24.70 3.29
N GLY A 156 -5.43 23.79 3.20
CA GLY A 156 -6.20 23.53 1.98
C GLY A 156 -7.28 24.59 1.72
N ASN A 157 -7.22 25.23 0.56
CA ASN A 157 -8.37 25.91 -0.03
C ASN A 157 -9.34 24.84 -0.56
N ILE A 158 -10.55 24.77 -0.01
CA ILE A 158 -11.61 23.87 -0.48
C ILE A 158 -12.13 24.39 -1.83
N GLU A 159 -11.43 24.09 -2.91
CA GLU A 159 -12.01 24.19 -4.24
C GLU A 159 -12.75 22.89 -4.52
N ALA A 160 -14.02 22.85 -4.13
CA ALA A 160 -14.94 21.81 -4.55
C ALA A 160 -14.97 21.79 -6.08
N ARG A 161 -14.32 20.79 -6.69
CA ARG A 161 -14.53 20.45 -8.09
C ARG A 161 -15.96 19.95 -8.24
N ALA A 162 -16.88 20.86 -8.47
CA ALA A 162 -18.18 20.56 -9.04
C ALA A 162 -17.93 19.79 -10.34
N GLY A 163 -18.37 18.54 -10.39
CA GLY A 163 -18.38 17.76 -11.62
C GLY A 163 -19.06 18.57 -12.71
N GLN A 164 -18.35 18.80 -13.82
CA GLN A 164 -18.96 19.30 -15.03
C GLN A 164 -19.71 18.13 -15.67
N ASN A 165 -21.02 18.35 -15.84
CA ASN A 165 -22.02 17.44 -16.41
C ASN A 165 -21.60 16.85 -17.77
#